data_AF-I0AG89-F1
#
_entry.id   AF-I0AG89-F1
#
_cell.length_a   1.000
_cell.length_b   1.000
_cell.length_c   1.000
_cell.angle_alpha   90.00
_cell.angle_beta   90.00
_cell.angle_gamma   90.00
#
_symmetry.space_group_name_H-M   'P 1'
#
loop_
_entity.id
_entity.type
_entity.pdbx_description
1 polymer ?
#
loop_
_entity_poly.entity_id
_entity_poly.type
_entity_poly.pdbx_seq_one_letter_code
_entity_poly.pdbx_strand_id
1 'polypeptide(L)' 'MNLDKNQLYKISRLNSNYPNYQQIIKLHKEAIENGQDIYFDPDTGFAVLTAEFLLKRGYCCGSGCRHCPYETNK' A
#
# COMPACT_ATOMS: atom_id res chain seq x y z
N MET A 1 12.77 4.58 -10.03
CA MET A 1 13.08 4.80 -8.60
C MET A 1 13.33 3.44 -7.98
N ASN A 2 14.51 3.20 -7.43
CA ASN A 2 14.79 1.98 -6.66
C ASN A 2 14.47 2.30 -5.20
N LEU A 3 13.24 1.97 -4.77
CA LEU A 3 12.85 2.12 -3.37
C LEU A 3 13.27 0.87 -2.60
N ASP A 4 13.86 1.06 -1.42
CA ASP A 4 14.11 -0.05 -0.51
C ASP A 4 12.82 -0.45 0.24
N LYS A 5 12.85 -1.62 0.90
CA LYS A 5 11.69 -2.14 1.63
C LYS A 5 11.21 -1.20 2.75
N ASN A 6 12.12 -0.51 3.46
CA ASN A 6 11.75 0.41 4.54
C ASN A 6 10.98 1.62 4.02
N GLN A 7 11.28 2.05 2.79
CA GLN A 7 10.50 3.07 2.10
C GLN A 7 9.12 2.53 1.74
N LEU A 8 9.03 1.34 1.15
CA LEU A 8 7.76 0.72 0.75
C LEU A 8 6.80 0.49 1.92
N TYR A 9 7.29 0.10 3.09
CA TYR A 9 6.48 -0.14 4.29
C TYR A 9 5.73 1.11 4.77
N LYS A 10 6.30 2.30 4.53
CA LYS A 10 5.76 3.58 5.02
C LYS A 10 4.81 4.25 4.03
N ILE A 11 4.71 3.76 2.79
CA ILE A 11 3.86 4.37 1.77
C ILE A 11 2.41 4.12 2.12
N SER A 12 1.70 5.20 2.46
CA SER A 12 0.28 5.19 2.73
C SER A 12 -0.34 6.51 2.30
N ARG A 13 -1.40 6.43 1.51
CA ARG A 13 -2.33 7.52 1.19
C ARG A 13 -3.54 7.53 2.11
N LEU A 14 -3.64 6.54 3.00
CA LEU A 14 -4.72 6.44 3.97
C LEU A 14 -4.53 7.51 5.07
N ASN A 15 -5.60 8.14 5.51
CA ASN A 15 -5.55 9.08 6.62
C ASN A 15 -5.18 8.32 7.92
N SER A 16 -4.28 8.86 8.74
CA SER A 16 -3.84 8.24 10.00
C SER A 16 -4.96 8.06 11.04
N ASN A 17 -6.08 8.78 10.90
CA ASN A 17 -7.27 8.66 11.73
C ASN A 17 -8.27 7.60 11.22
N TYR A 18 -7.96 6.91 10.11
CA TYR A 18 -8.80 5.82 9.62
C TYR A 18 -8.85 4.68 10.67
N PRO A 19 -10.02 4.07 10.93
CA PRO A 19 -10.12 2.92 11.83
C PRO A 19 -9.07 1.86 11.51
N ASN A 20 -8.43 1.28 12.53
CA ASN A 20 -7.43 0.23 12.33
C ASN A 20 -6.24 0.62 11.42
N TYR A 21 -5.92 1.91 11.25
CA TYR A 21 -4.78 2.38 10.45
C TYR A 21 -3.49 1.63 10.77
N GLN A 22 -3.16 1.45 12.05
CA GLN A 22 -1.96 0.72 12.47
C GLN A 22 -1.96 -0.75 12.03
N GLN A 23 -3.11 -1.41 12.10
CA GLN A 23 -3.27 -2.79 11.64
C GLN A 23 -3.14 -2.89 10.11
N ILE A 24 -3.70 -1.92 9.38
CA ILE A 24 -3.56 -1.81 7.93
C ILE A 24 -2.09 -1.66 7.51
N ILE A 25 -1.34 -0.78 8.16
CA ILE A 25 0.10 -0.60 7.89
C ILE A 25 0.88 -1.88 8.23
N LYS A 26 0.53 -2.57 9.32
CA LYS A 26 1.13 -3.84 9.69
C LYS A 26 0.89 -4.92 8.64
N LEU A 27 -0.35 -5.12 8.20
CA LEU A 27 -0.70 -6.11 7.16
C LEU A 27 -0.03 -5.81 5.83
N HIS A 28 0.04 -4.54 5.44
CA HIS A 28 0.78 -4.11 4.25
C HIS A 28 2.27 -4.46 4.34
N LYS A 29 2.91 -4.19 5.48
CA LYS A 29 4.29 -4.56 5.73
C LYS A 29 4.49 -6.09 5.63
N GLU A 30 3.66 -6.86 6.33
CA GLU A 30 3.73 -8.33 6.33
C GLU A 30 3.55 -8.90 4.92
N ALA A 31 2.62 -8.35 4.13
CA ALA A 31 2.43 -8.74 2.73
C ALA A 31 3.70 -8.51 1.89
N ILE A 32 4.37 -7.35 2.03
CA ILE A 32 5.64 -7.08 1.33
C ILE A 32 6.77 -8.01 1.83
N GLU A 33 6.83 -8.31 3.12
CA GLU A 33 7.82 -9.24 3.68
C GLU A 33 7.64 -10.65 3.11
N ASN A 34 6.40 -11.07 2.92
CA ASN A 34 6.03 -12.37 2.34
C ASN A 34 5.99 -12.39 0.80
N GLY A 35 6.31 -11.29 0.13
CA GLY A 35 6.28 -11.19 -1.34
C GLY A 35 4.86 -11.28 -1.93
N GLN A 36 3.84 -10.90 -1.17
CA GLN A 36 2.44 -10.89 -1.59
C GLN A 36 2.07 -9.55 -2.23
N ASP A 37 1.29 -9.62 -3.32
CA ASP A 37 0.83 -8.43 -4.03
C ASP A 37 -0.36 -7.75 -3.36
N ILE A 38 -1.09 -8.49 -2.50
CA ILE A 38 -2.28 -8.03 -1.80
C ILE A 38 -2.29 -8.44 -0.33
N TYR A 39 -3.05 -7.68 0.47
CA TYR A 39 -3.61 -8.13 1.74
C TYR A 39 -5.11 -7.81 1.77
N PHE A 40 -5.85 -8.38 2.71
CA PHE A 40 -7.27 -8.06 2.91
C PHE A 40 -7.43 -7.02 4.02
N ASP A 41 -8.13 -5.94 3.71
CA ASP A 41 -8.50 -4.93 4.70
C ASP A 41 -9.37 -5.57 5.80
N PRO A 42 -8.95 -5.50 7.08
CA PRO A 42 -9.71 -6.11 8.18
C PRO A 42 -11.09 -5.48 8.37
N ASP A 43 -11.32 -4.24 7.93
CA ASP A 43 -12.59 -3.55 8.12
C ASP A 43 -13.59 -3.82 7.00
N THR A 44 -13.12 -3.83 5.75
CA THR A 44 -13.98 -3.90 4.57
C THR A 44 -13.97 -5.27 3.89
N GLY A 45 -12.98 -6.11 4.18
CA GLY A 45 -12.76 -7.38 3.49
C GLY A 45 -12.24 -7.22 2.05
N PHE A 46 -11.96 -6.00 1.59
CA PHE A 46 -11.46 -5.76 0.24
C PHE A 46 -9.97 -6.10 0.11
N ALA A 47 -9.59 -6.61 -1.06
CA ALA A 47 -8.20 -6.79 -1.41
C ALA A 47 -7.54 -5.41 -1.65
N VAL A 48 -6.43 -5.16 -0.98
CA VAL A 48 -5.63 -3.93 -1.11
C VAL A 48 -4.27 -4.29 -1.69
N LEU A 49 -3.92 -3.64 -2.79
CA LEU A 49 -2.62 -3.79 -3.45
C LEU A 49 -1.49 -3.20 -2.60
N THR A 50 -0.38 -3.91 -2.50
CA THR A 50 0.82 -3.43 -1.81
C THR A 50 1.56 -2.37 -2.64
N ALA A 51 2.40 -1.58 -1.97
CA ALA A 51 3.25 -0.58 -2.61
C ALA A 51 4.28 -1.23 -3.53
N GLU A 52 4.78 -2.42 -3.16
CA GLU A 52 5.72 -3.18 -3.98
C GLU A 52 5.08 -3.60 -5.32
N PHE A 53 3.87 -4.15 -5.29
CA PHE A 53 3.12 -4.49 -6.50
C PHE A 53 2.86 -3.24 -7.36
N LEU A 54 2.42 -2.15 -6.74
CA LEU A 54 2.12 -0.91 -7.46
C LEU A 54 3.38 -0.27 -8.06
N LEU A 55 4.53 -0.38 -7.39
CA LEU A 55 5.82 0.05 -7.94
C LEU A 55 6.23 -0.81 -9.14
N LYS A 56 6.08 -2.14 -9.05
CA LYS A 56 6.34 -3.08 -10.17
C LYS A 56 5.44 -2.79 -11.37
N ARG A 57 4.17 -2.41 -11.14
CA ARG A 57 3.21 -2.01 -12.19
C ARG A 57 3.67 -0.80 -13.00
N GLY A 58 4.46 0.11 -12.42
CA GLY A 58 5.14 1.16 -13.16
C GLY A 58 4.36 2.47 -13.37
N TYR A 59 3.09 2.58 -12.95
CA TYR A 59 2.31 3.82 -13.11
C TYR A 59 1.16 3.98 -12.10
N CYS A 60 0.72 5.23 -11.89
CA CYS A 60 -0.52 5.56 -11.17
C CYS A 60 -1.72 5.52 -12.13
N CYS A 61 -2.71 4.68 -11.84
CA CYS A 61 -3.91 4.55 -12.66
C CYS A 61 -5.09 5.46 -12.24
N GLY A 62 -4.93 6.24 -11.17
CA GLY A 62 -5.99 7.12 -10.66
C GLY A 62 -7.07 6.45 -9.80
N SER A 63 -7.04 5.13 -9.61
CA SER A 63 -8.07 4.38 -8.85
C SER A 63 -8.02 4.54 -7.32
N GLY A 64 -7.21 5.44 -6.79
CA GLY A 64 -7.19 5.73 -5.34
C GLY A 64 -6.61 4.65 -4.43
N CYS A 65 -5.63 3.85 -4.90
CA CYS A 65 -5.02 2.79 -4.09
C CYS A 65 -4.36 3.34 -2.80
N ARG A 66 -4.53 2.62 -1.69
CA ARG A 66 -4.05 3.04 -0.36
C ARG A 66 -2.53 3.14 -0.23
N HIS A 67 -1.78 2.37 -1.02
CA HIS A 67 -0.30 2.31 -0.92
C HIS A 67 0.39 2.69 -2.24
N CYS A 68 -0.24 3.51 -3.08
CA CYS A 68 0.36 3.88 -4.36
C CYS A 68 1.60 4.78 -4.15
N PRO A 69 2.78 4.38 -4.67
CA PRO A 69 4.05 5.07 -4.44
C PRO A 69 4.26 6.32 -5.30
N TYR A 70 3.41 6.51 -6.32
CA TYR A 70 3.49 7.65 -7.22
C TYR A 70 2.78 8.86 -6.62
N GLU A 71 3.18 10.07 -7.00
CA GLU A 71 2.38 11.26 -6.71
C GLU A 71 1.12 11.25 -7.59
N THR A 72 -0.01 11.68 -7.04
CA THR A 72 -1.14 12.05 -7.89
C THR A 72 -0.75 13.36 -8.55
N ASN A 73 -0.43 13.35 -9.85
CA ASN A 73 -0.39 14.59 -10.63
C ASN A 73 -1.79 15.24 -10.52
N LYS A 74 -1.90 16.24 -9.66
CA LYS A 74 -3.00 17.20 -9.62
C LYS A 74 -2.38 18.58 -9.69
#